data_AF-A0A7Y3DM76-F1
#
_entry.id   AF-A0A7Y3DM76-F1
#
_cell.length_a   1.000
_cell.length_b   1.000
_cell.length_c   1.000
_cell.angle_alpha   90.00
_cell.angle_beta   90.00
_cell.angle_gamma   90.00
#
_symmetry.space_group_name_H-M   'P 1'
#
loop_
_entity.id
_entity.type
_entity.pdbx_description
1 polymer ?
#
loop_
_entity_poly.entity_id
_entity_poly.type
_entity_poly.pdbx_seq_one_letter_code
_entity_poly.pdbx_strand_id
1 'polypeptide(L)'
;MDLLRRENFSSGAPLEEKVGYSRAVKVGNFVFVGGTTTTTPEGEVEAEGDAYLQTKIILGKIERALKNAGAKLSEVYRVRIYVTDIKRAQEYMQAYSEFFKEIKPVTILAEISALARPAHLVEIEAEAIIGSYLVSKK
;
A
#
# COMPACT_ATOMS: atom_id res chain seq x y z
N MET A 1 26.56 13.68 13.03
CA MET A 1 25.17 13.37 12.63
C MET A 1 25.01 11.87 12.78
N ASP A 2 24.07 11.42 13.60
CA ASP A 2 23.77 10.00 13.66
C ASP A 2 23.16 9.58 12.31
N LEU A 3 23.76 8.57 11.69
CA LEU A 3 23.28 8.03 10.43
C LEU A 3 22.00 7.22 10.69
N LEU A 4 20.99 7.38 9.85
CA LEU A 4 19.77 6.56 9.92
C LEU A 4 20.05 5.18 9.31
N ARG A 5 19.75 4.11 10.07
CA ARG A 5 19.81 2.73 9.57
C ARG A 5 18.70 2.49 8.55
N ARG A 6 19.05 1.92 7.39
CA ARG A 6 18.12 1.44 6.37
C ARG A 6 17.97 -0.09 6.44
N GLU A 7 16.75 -0.57 6.37
CA GLU A 7 16.40 -2.00 6.32
C GLU A 7 15.40 -2.22 5.18
N ASN A 8 15.65 -3.19 4.31
CA ASN A 8 14.76 -3.55 3.21
C ASN A 8 14.00 -4.84 3.57
N PHE A 9 12.71 -4.87 3.24
CA PHE A 9 11.82 -6.00 3.49
C PHE A 9 11.24 -6.47 2.16
N SER A 10 11.47 -7.74 1.83
CA SER A 10 10.90 -8.35 0.63
C SER A 10 9.56 -9.01 0.92
N SER A 11 8.66 -9.07 -0.08
CA SER A 11 7.50 -9.97 -0.02
C SER A 11 7.78 -11.36 -0.56
N GLY A 12 8.98 -11.63 -1.09
CA GLY A 12 9.33 -12.89 -1.74
C GLY A 12 8.79 -13.01 -3.17
N ALA A 13 8.18 -11.96 -3.72
CA ALA A 13 7.72 -11.97 -5.10
C ALA A 13 8.92 -12.08 -6.07
N PRO A 14 8.90 -12.99 -7.06
CA PRO A 14 10.05 -13.19 -7.96
C PRO A 14 10.52 -11.92 -8.69
N LEU A 15 9.59 -10.99 -8.94
CA LEU A 15 9.88 -9.74 -9.63
C LEU A 15 10.75 -8.78 -8.78
N GLU A 16 10.66 -8.83 -7.45
CA GLU A 16 11.46 -7.97 -6.56
C GLU A 16 12.96 -8.23 -6.76
N GLU A 17 13.36 -9.51 -6.78
CA GLU A 17 14.74 -9.92 -7.02
C GLU A 17 15.17 -9.62 -8.46
N LYS A 18 14.29 -9.91 -9.43
CA LYS A 18 14.61 -9.73 -10.85
C LYS A 18 14.80 -8.26 -11.24
N VAL A 19 14.02 -7.35 -10.67
CA VAL A 19 13.97 -5.93 -11.06
C VAL A 19 14.75 -5.03 -10.09
N GLY A 20 14.87 -5.40 -8.81
CA GLY A 20 15.60 -4.62 -7.81
C GLY A 20 14.73 -3.60 -7.07
N TYR A 21 13.59 -4.02 -6.54
CA TYR A 21 12.79 -3.23 -5.60
C TYR A 21 12.42 -4.06 -4.37
N SER A 22 12.01 -3.41 -3.28
CA SER A 22 11.59 -4.08 -2.06
C SER A 22 10.12 -3.77 -1.77
N ARG A 23 9.38 -4.73 -1.23
CA ARG A 23 7.99 -4.50 -0.76
C ARG A 23 7.92 -3.33 0.22
N ALA A 24 8.86 -3.25 1.15
CA ALA A 24 8.98 -2.12 2.06
C ALA A 24 10.43 -1.75 2.35
N VAL A 25 10.67 -0.49 2.69
CA VAL A 25 11.95 0.01 3.20
C VAL A 25 11.69 0.79 4.48
N LYS A 26 12.50 0.52 5.50
CA LYS A 26 12.54 1.28 6.75
C LYS A 26 13.81 2.11 6.81
N VAL A 27 13.72 3.37 7.18
CA VAL A 27 14.86 4.27 7.44
C VAL A 27 14.65 4.95 8.78
N GLY A 28 15.39 4.56 9.81
CA GLY A 28 15.07 4.94 11.18
C GLY A 28 13.65 4.51 11.56
N ASN A 29 12.77 5.46 11.88
CA ASN A 29 11.35 5.20 12.19
C ASN A 29 10.42 5.33 10.98
N PHE A 30 10.91 5.78 9.83
CA PHE A 30 10.09 5.91 8.63
C PHE A 30 9.95 4.57 7.92
N VAL A 31 8.74 4.18 7.56
CA VAL A 31 8.44 2.97 6.80
C VAL A 31 7.70 3.35 5.52
N PHE A 32 8.23 2.90 4.39
CA PHE A 32 7.68 3.12 3.06
C PHE A 32 7.29 1.76 2.48
N VAL A 33 6.02 1.58 2.14
CA VAL A 33 5.52 0.42 1.41
C VAL A 33 5.33 0.82 -0.05
N GLY A 34 6.02 0.13 -0.96
CA GLY A 34 5.96 0.43 -2.39
C GLY A 34 4.60 0.07 -3.01
N GLY A 35 4.45 0.42 -4.28
CA GLY A 35 3.29 0.08 -5.10
C GLY A 35 2.88 -1.39 -4.94
N THR A 36 1.62 -1.59 -4.57
CA THR A 36 1.06 -2.90 -4.23
C THR A 36 -0.18 -3.17 -5.06
N THR A 37 -0.18 -4.33 -5.73
CA THR A 37 -1.27 -4.85 -6.55
C THR A 37 -1.70 -6.24 -6.07
N THR A 38 -2.71 -6.82 -6.73
CA THR A 38 -3.14 -8.20 -6.48
C THR A 38 -2.33 -9.26 -7.20
N THR A 39 -1.16 -8.94 -7.78
CA THR A 39 -0.32 -9.93 -8.44
C THR A 39 0.08 -11.07 -7.47
N THR A 40 -0.08 -12.33 -7.90
CA THR A 40 0.36 -13.54 -7.19
C THR A 40 1.83 -13.84 -7.47
N PRO A 41 2.48 -14.74 -6.71
CA PRO A 41 3.84 -15.20 -7.03
C PRO A 41 3.97 -15.79 -8.45
N GLU A 42 2.91 -16.39 -8.97
CA GLU A 42 2.83 -16.96 -10.33
C GLU A 42 2.68 -15.87 -11.41
N GLY A 43 2.39 -14.63 -11.00
CA GLY A 43 2.23 -13.49 -11.90
C GLY A 43 0.80 -13.21 -12.33
N GLU A 44 -0.18 -13.93 -11.79
CA GLU A 44 -1.61 -13.75 -12.06
C GLU A 44 -2.20 -12.59 -11.27
N VAL A 45 -3.31 -12.03 -11.75
CA VAL A 45 -4.02 -10.95 -11.06
C VAL A 45 -5.23 -11.53 -10.32
N GLU A 46 -5.20 -11.52 -8.99
CA GLU A 46 -6.39 -11.93 -8.22
C GLU A 46 -7.49 -10.87 -8.30
N ALA A 47 -8.75 -11.35 -8.25
CA ALA A 47 -9.94 -10.51 -8.26
C ALA A 47 -10.06 -9.64 -9.52
N GLU A 48 -9.80 -10.21 -10.70
CA GLU A 48 -10.00 -9.52 -11.97
C GLU A 48 -11.44 -9.00 -12.10
N GLY A 49 -11.59 -7.74 -12.49
CA GLY A 49 -12.88 -7.07 -12.62
C GLY A 49 -13.48 -6.53 -11.31
N ASP A 50 -12.96 -6.89 -10.13
CA ASP A 50 -13.49 -6.49 -8.83
C ASP A 50 -12.59 -5.45 -8.12
N ALA A 51 -12.94 -4.17 -8.29
CA ALA A 51 -12.20 -3.03 -7.72
C ALA A 51 -12.15 -3.06 -6.19
N TYR A 52 -13.27 -3.41 -5.55
CA TYR A 52 -13.38 -3.50 -4.10
C TYR A 52 -12.44 -4.61 -3.57
N LEU A 53 -12.54 -5.82 -4.14
CA LEU A 53 -11.76 -6.95 -3.67
C LEU A 53 -10.26 -6.78 -3.96
N GLN A 54 -9.90 -6.20 -5.12
CA GLN A 54 -8.49 -5.86 -5.38
C GLN A 54 -7.94 -4.90 -4.32
N THR A 55 -8.70 -3.84 -4.00
CA THR A 55 -8.31 -2.87 -2.97
C THR A 55 -8.12 -3.55 -1.61
N LYS A 56 -9.07 -4.40 -1.21
CA LYS A 56 -9.02 -5.11 0.08
C LYS A 56 -7.82 -6.04 0.19
N ILE A 57 -7.51 -6.80 -0.86
CA ILE A 57 -6.33 -7.67 -0.92
C ILE A 57 -5.05 -6.84 -0.81
N ILE A 58 -4.97 -5.72 -1.55
CA ILE A 58 -3.81 -4.82 -1.55
C ILE A 58 -3.58 -4.23 -0.15
N LEU A 59 -4.63 -3.73 0.50
CA LEU A 59 -4.52 -3.17 1.85
C LEU A 59 -4.10 -4.22 2.88
N GLY A 60 -4.56 -5.46 2.75
CA GLY A 60 -4.06 -6.58 3.54
C GLY A 60 -2.57 -6.91 3.28
N LYS A 61 -2.11 -6.81 2.03
CA LYS A 61 -0.67 -6.95 1.69
C LYS A 61 0.16 -5.82 2.31
N ILE A 62 -0.34 -4.58 2.26
CA ILE A 62 0.30 -3.40 2.87
C ILE A 62 0.38 -3.56 4.40
N GLU A 63 -0.71 -3.97 5.05
CA GLU A 63 -0.71 -4.19 6.50
C GLU A 63 0.35 -5.23 6.92
N ARG A 64 0.48 -6.33 6.17
CA ARG A 64 1.53 -7.33 6.40
C ARG A 64 2.94 -6.75 6.21
N ALA A 65 3.14 -5.95 5.16
CA ALA A 65 4.43 -5.31 4.91
C ALA A 65 4.82 -4.34 6.04
N LEU A 66 3.87 -3.53 6.53
CA LEU A 66 4.08 -2.65 7.69
C LEU A 66 4.46 -3.45 8.93
N LYS A 67 3.73 -4.53 9.24
CA LYS A 67 4.01 -5.40 10.38
C LYS A 67 5.42 -5.99 10.32
N ASN A 68 5.84 -6.47 9.15
CA ASN A 68 7.19 -7.00 8.94
C ASN A 68 8.28 -5.95 9.18
N ALA A 69 8.00 -4.68 8.86
CA ALA A 69 8.89 -3.56 9.12
C ALA A 69 8.81 -3.01 10.57
N GLY A 70 7.96 -3.57 11.42
CA GLY A 70 7.74 -3.14 12.80
C GLY A 70 6.76 -1.97 12.97
N ALA A 71 6.04 -1.58 11.91
CA ALA A 71 5.01 -0.56 11.94
C ALA A 71 3.60 -1.15 12.11
N LYS A 72 2.66 -0.30 12.51
CA LYS A 72 1.22 -0.61 12.64
C LYS A 72 0.42 0.17 11.63
N LEU A 73 -0.78 -0.32 11.30
CA LEU A 73 -1.70 0.40 10.42
C LEU A 73 -2.03 1.79 10.97
N SER A 74 -2.20 1.92 12.30
CA SER A 74 -2.48 3.18 12.99
C SER A 74 -1.36 4.23 12.90
N GLU A 75 -0.16 3.84 12.45
CA GLU A 75 0.99 4.72 12.26
C GLU A 75 1.12 5.21 10.82
N VAL A 76 0.23 4.74 9.93
CA VAL A 76 0.16 5.22 8.54
C VAL A 76 -0.36 6.65 8.55
N TYR A 77 0.43 7.55 7.99
CA TYR A 77 0.05 8.95 7.86
C TYR A 77 -0.27 9.34 6.42
N ARG A 78 0.13 8.54 5.42
CA ARG A 78 -0.16 8.80 4.00
C ARG A 78 -0.48 7.52 3.23
N VAL A 79 -1.46 7.63 2.33
CA VAL A 79 -1.80 6.61 1.33
C VAL A 79 -1.96 7.28 -0.04
N ARG A 80 -1.41 6.68 -1.09
CA ARG A 80 -1.70 7.10 -2.48
C ARG A 80 -2.33 5.94 -3.22
N ILE A 81 -3.46 6.21 -3.86
CA ILE A 81 -4.27 5.22 -4.57
C ILE A 81 -4.34 5.64 -6.03
N TYR A 82 -3.81 4.79 -6.91
CA TYR A 82 -3.87 4.98 -8.36
C TYR A 82 -4.86 3.99 -8.95
N VAL A 83 -5.79 4.47 -9.78
CA VAL A 83 -6.84 3.63 -10.38
C VAL A 83 -6.91 3.82 -11.89
N THR A 84 -7.47 2.85 -12.61
CA THR A 84 -7.65 2.94 -14.07
C THR A 84 -9.05 3.40 -14.49
N ASP A 85 -10.03 3.37 -13.57
CA ASP A 85 -11.38 3.89 -13.79
C ASP A 85 -11.90 4.57 -12.53
N ILE A 86 -11.87 5.90 -12.50
CA ILE A 86 -12.32 6.72 -11.37
C ILE A 86 -13.83 6.68 -11.16
N LYS A 87 -14.61 6.24 -12.16
CA LYS A 87 -16.07 6.08 -12.00
C LYS A 87 -16.40 5.01 -10.96
N ARG A 88 -15.45 4.11 -10.68
CA ARG A 88 -15.52 3.08 -9.63
C ARG A 88 -15.01 3.55 -8.27
N ALA A 89 -14.79 4.85 -8.07
CA ALA A 89 -14.28 5.45 -6.82
C ALA A 89 -14.96 4.89 -5.55
N GLN A 90 -16.28 4.69 -5.58
CA GLN A 90 -17.02 4.16 -4.43
C GLN A 90 -16.54 2.76 -4.01
N GLU A 91 -16.22 1.88 -4.95
CA GLU A 91 -15.76 0.51 -4.66
C GLU A 91 -14.38 0.52 -4.00
N TYR A 92 -13.43 1.29 -4.54
CA TYR A 92 -12.09 1.44 -3.95
C TYR A 92 -12.19 2.07 -2.56
N MET A 93 -12.99 3.13 -2.41
CA MET A 93 -13.10 3.87 -1.14
C MET A 93 -13.86 3.09 -0.07
N GLN A 94 -14.79 2.21 -0.45
CA GLN A 94 -15.44 1.30 0.48
C GLN A 94 -14.42 0.36 1.13
N ALA A 95 -13.59 -0.32 0.33
CA ALA A 95 -12.53 -1.18 0.86
C ALA A 95 -11.49 -0.39 1.68
N TYR A 96 -11.09 0.79 1.21
CA TYR A 96 -10.20 1.69 1.95
C TYR A 96 -10.73 2.05 3.35
N SER A 97 -12.04 2.34 3.44
CA SER A 97 -12.65 2.75 4.71
C SER A 97 -12.62 1.67 5.78
N GLU A 98 -12.59 0.39 5.40
CA GLU A 98 -12.45 -0.73 6.35
C GLU A 98 -11.11 -0.72 7.10
N PHE A 99 -10.08 -0.11 6.50
CA PHE A 99 -8.74 -0.04 7.08
C PHE A 99 -8.45 1.30 7.74
N PHE A 100 -8.88 2.41 7.11
CA PHE A 100 -8.34 3.73 7.44
C PHE A 100 -9.37 4.76 7.95
N LYS A 101 -10.66 4.40 8.08
CA LYS A 101 -11.70 5.35 8.50
C LYS A 101 -11.40 6.04 9.83
N GLU A 102 -10.87 5.32 10.81
CA GLU A 102 -10.52 5.87 12.12
C GLU A 102 -9.10 6.46 12.18
N ILE A 103 -8.22 6.04 11.27
CA ILE A 103 -6.79 6.44 11.23
C ILE A 103 -6.62 7.77 10.47
N LYS A 104 -7.42 7.98 9.41
CA LYS A 104 -7.50 9.20 8.61
C LYS A 104 -6.13 9.71 8.09
N PRO A 105 -5.33 8.88 7.40
CA PRO A 105 -4.10 9.36 6.76
C PRO A 105 -4.42 10.36 5.65
N VAL A 106 -3.46 11.25 5.33
CA VAL A 106 -3.58 12.10 4.13
C VAL A 106 -3.61 11.20 2.90
N THR A 107 -4.64 11.37 2.07
CA THR A 107 -4.95 10.41 1.01
C THR A 107 -5.25 11.09 -0.30
N ILE A 108 -4.75 10.50 -1.39
CA ILE A 108 -5.10 10.86 -2.77
C ILE A 108 -5.69 9.62 -3.44
N LEU A 109 -6.72 9.84 -4.27
CA LEU A 109 -7.21 8.90 -5.27
C LEU A 109 -7.04 9.59 -6.63
N ALA A 110 -6.27 8.99 -7.54
CA ALA A 110 -6.01 9.56 -8.86
C ALA A 110 -6.22 8.52 -9.96
N GLU A 111 -6.89 8.93 -11.05
CA GLU A 111 -6.95 8.13 -12.27
C GLU A 111 -5.65 8.25 -13.05
N ILE A 112 -5.16 7.12 -13.56
CA ILE A 112 -4.01 7.03 -14.47
C ILE A 112 -4.37 6.18 -15.68
N SER A 113 -3.60 6.32 -16.77
CA SER A 113 -3.94 5.69 -18.05
C SER A 113 -3.79 4.16 -18.06
N ALA A 114 -2.88 3.60 -17.26
CA ALA A 114 -2.65 2.16 -17.16
C ALA A 114 -1.84 1.80 -15.91
N LEU A 115 -2.03 0.56 -15.44
CA LEU A 115 -1.19 -0.11 -14.45
C LEU A 115 -0.32 -1.18 -15.11
N ALA A 116 0.54 -1.83 -14.34
CA ALA A 116 1.51 -2.82 -14.84
C ALA A 116 0.90 -4.00 -15.63
N ARG A 117 -0.40 -4.28 -15.44
CA ARG A 117 -1.15 -5.34 -16.15
C ARG A 117 -2.57 -4.83 -16.45
N PRO A 118 -3.17 -5.19 -17.60
CA PRO A 118 -4.53 -4.74 -17.95
C PRO A 118 -5.61 -5.12 -16.93
N ALA A 119 -5.46 -6.25 -16.24
CA ALA A 119 -6.40 -6.72 -15.22
C ALA A 119 -6.28 -5.97 -13.87
N HIS A 120 -5.21 -5.18 -13.65
CA HIS A 120 -5.11 -4.33 -12.47
C HIS A 120 -6.04 -3.14 -12.60
N LEU A 121 -6.84 -2.92 -11.56
CA LEU A 121 -7.74 -1.78 -11.45
C LEU A 121 -7.23 -0.72 -10.49
N VAL A 122 -6.37 -1.12 -9.55
CA VAL A 122 -5.85 -0.29 -8.47
C VAL A 122 -4.43 -0.70 -8.08
N GLU A 123 -3.62 0.30 -7.75
CA GLU A 123 -2.31 0.13 -7.12
C GLU A 123 -2.17 1.14 -5.96
N ILE A 124 -1.66 0.68 -4.82
CA ILE A 124 -1.60 1.47 -3.60
C ILE A 124 -0.20 1.44 -2.99
N GLU A 125 0.26 2.60 -2.53
CA GLU A 125 1.43 2.75 -1.66
C GLU A 125 1.03 3.42 -0.34
N ALA A 126 1.84 3.20 0.70
CA ALA A 126 1.59 3.73 2.04
C ALA A 126 2.89 4.12 2.76
N GLU A 127 2.80 5.16 3.58
CA GLU A 127 3.91 5.64 4.42
C GLU A 127 3.47 5.66 5.88
N ALA A 128 4.33 5.16 6.77
CA ALA A 128 4.12 5.13 8.21
C ALA A 128 5.33 5.66 8.98
N ILE A 129 5.09 6.13 10.20
CA ILE A 129 6.15 6.52 11.15
C ILE A 129 5.97 5.72 12.44
N ILE A 130 6.91 4.82 12.71
CA ILE A 130 6.91 4.00 13.93
C ILE A 130 6.93 4.90 15.16
N GLY A 131 6.03 4.63 16.11
CA GLY A 131 5.88 5.41 17.33
C GLY A 131 5.05 6.68 17.17
N SER A 132 4.53 6.96 15.97
CA SER A 132 3.55 8.04 15.79
C SER A 132 2.17 7.61 16.31
N TYR A 133 1.40 8.59 16.77
CA TYR A 133 0.03 8.38 17.22
C TYR A 133 -0.82 9.61 16.90
N LEU A 134 -2.10 9.36 16.63
CA LEU A 134 -3.06 10.44 16.38
C LEU A 134 -3.31 11.21 17.69
N VAL A 135 -2.83 12.45 17.74
CA VAL A 135 -3.27 13.41 18.75
C VAL A 135 -4.53 14.06 18.22
N SER A 136 -5.66 13.84 18.91
CA SER A 136 -6.98 14.38 18.56
C SER A 136 -6.87 15.81 18.03
N LYS A 137 -7.17 15.99 16.75
CA LYS A 137 -7.56 17.27 16.18
C LYS A 137 -8.99 17.10 15.71
N LYS A 138 -9.89 17.75 16.44
CA LYS A 138 -11.32 17.87 16.14
C LYS A 138 -11.54 18.21 14.67
#